data_AF-A0A969EJQ3-F1
#
_entry.id   AF-A0A969EJQ3-F1
#
_cell.length_a   1.000
_cell.length_b   1.000
_cell.length_c   1.000
_cell.angle_alpha   90.00
_cell.angle_beta   90.00
_cell.angle_gamma   90.00
#
_symmetry.space_group_name_H-M   'P 1'
#
loop_
_entity.id
_entity.type
_entity.pdbx_description
1 polymer ?
#
loop_
_entity_poly.entity_id
_entity_poly.type
_entity_poly.pdbx_seq_one_letter_code
_entity_poly.pdbx_strand_id
1 'polypeptide(L)'
;VGAYVMVEDLDNGELIAVNKSNSLTGHYLVVLPSGRTYSVSANKEAYFFHSEKFDVPTTAQYQEITKNIQLKPIEKGAKVVLNNIFFETGKATLTSQSRIELEKAIDLMKSNPTMVIEVGGHTDNVGDDAFNMKLSHDRAKSVRDYWWEEVLVRPG
;
A
#
# COMPACT_ATOMS: atom_id res chain seq x y z
N VAL A 1 1.49 -9.07 18.57
CA VAL A 1 0.30 -8.54 19.29
C VAL A 1 -0.66 -7.94 18.27
N GLY A 2 -1.95 -8.25 18.41
CA GLY A 2 -3.00 -8.17 17.38
C GLY A 2 -2.99 -6.91 16.50
N ALA A 3 -3.24 -7.13 15.23
CA ALA A 3 -3.32 -6.15 14.15
C ALA A 3 -4.57 -6.46 13.31
N TYR A 4 -5.12 -5.45 12.64
CA TYR A 4 -6.14 -5.68 11.62
C TYR A 4 -5.47 -6.12 10.33
N VAL A 5 -6.00 -7.17 9.71
CA VAL A 5 -5.60 -7.66 8.40
C VAL A 5 -6.76 -7.45 7.45
N MET A 6 -6.58 -6.59 6.46
CA MET A 6 -7.60 -6.21 5.49
C MET A 6 -7.28 -6.83 4.13
N VAL A 7 -8.32 -7.28 3.43
CA VAL A 7 -8.24 -7.79 2.07
C VAL A 7 -9.12 -6.90 1.19
N GLU A 8 -8.53 -6.30 0.18
CA GLU A 8 -9.23 -5.46 -0.78
C GLU A 8 -8.97 -5.96 -2.20
N ASP A 9 -9.98 -5.84 -3.06
CA ASP A 9 -9.86 -6.07 -4.49
C ASP A 9 -9.16 -4.87 -5.14
N LEU A 10 -8.00 -5.09 -5.76
CA LEU A 10 -7.22 -4.01 -6.39
C LEU A 10 -7.89 -3.48 -7.67
N ASP A 11 -8.79 -4.22 -8.31
CA ASP A 11 -9.37 -3.82 -9.58
C ASP A 11 -10.53 -2.84 -9.40
N ASN A 12 -11.30 -2.97 -8.32
CA ASN A 12 -12.49 -2.15 -8.05
C ASN A 12 -12.50 -1.44 -6.68
N GLY A 13 -11.54 -1.73 -5.79
CA GLY A 13 -11.47 -1.14 -4.45
C GLY A 13 -12.42 -1.73 -3.41
N GLU A 14 -13.09 -2.85 -3.70
CA GLU A 14 -13.99 -3.53 -2.77
C GLU A 14 -13.21 -4.04 -1.55
N LEU A 15 -13.64 -3.66 -0.34
CA LEU A 15 -13.18 -4.25 0.90
C LEU A 15 -13.85 -5.63 1.10
N ILE A 16 -13.07 -6.70 0.92
CA ILE A 16 -13.56 -8.07 0.94
C ILE A 16 -13.58 -8.65 2.35
N ALA A 17 -12.56 -8.36 3.15
CA ALA A 17 -12.47 -8.88 4.51
C ALA A 17 -11.68 -7.96 5.43
N VAL A 18 -12.08 -7.95 6.71
CA VAL A 18 -11.29 -7.41 7.81
C VAL A 18 -11.22 -8.47 8.89
N ASN A 19 -10.01 -8.95 9.17
CA ASN A 19 -9.73 -9.92 10.22
C ASN A 19 -8.87 -9.28 11.28
N LYS A 20 -8.95 -9.76 12.52
CA LYS A 20 -8.03 -9.36 13.59
C LYS A 20 -7.10 -10.53 13.89
N SER A 21 -5.80 -10.30 13.81
CA SER A 21 -4.83 -11.32 14.18
C SER A 21 -4.89 -11.62 15.68
N ASN A 22 -4.52 -12.84 16.04
CA ASN A 22 -4.51 -13.28 17.43
C ASN A 22 -3.62 -12.37 18.27
N SER A 23 -4.14 -11.89 19.40
CA SER A 23 -3.45 -10.88 20.21
C SER A 23 -2.18 -11.40 20.88
N LEU A 24 -2.09 -12.70 21.15
CA LEU A 24 -0.92 -13.33 21.77
C LEU A 24 0.09 -13.78 20.71
N THR A 25 -0.38 -14.50 19.68
CA THR A 25 0.50 -15.19 18.71
C THR A 25 0.73 -14.40 17.42
N GLY A 26 -0.15 -13.46 17.08
CA GLY A 26 -0.12 -12.74 15.81
C GLY A 26 -0.61 -13.55 14.61
N HIS A 27 -1.05 -14.80 14.79
CA HIS A 27 -1.60 -15.62 13.71
C HIS A 27 -2.90 -15.02 13.15
N TYR A 28 -3.06 -15.12 11.84
CA TYR A 28 -4.24 -14.67 11.11
C TYR A 28 -4.48 -15.63 9.94
N LEU A 29 -5.72 -15.61 9.43
CA LEU A 29 -6.11 -16.33 8.23
C LEU A 29 -6.90 -15.38 7.35
N VAL A 30 -6.59 -15.37 6.06
CA VAL A 30 -7.36 -14.69 5.03
C VAL A 30 -7.60 -15.68 3.89
N VAL A 31 -8.76 -15.57 3.24
CA VAL A 31 -9.12 -16.39 2.08
C VAL A 31 -9.16 -15.49 0.87
N LEU A 32 -8.44 -15.86 -0.18
CA LEU A 32 -8.39 -15.14 -1.45
C LEU A 32 -9.01 -16.01 -2.54
N PRO A 33 -10.29 -15.76 -2.92
CA PRO A 33 -10.91 -16.42 -4.06
C PRO A 33 -10.11 -16.27 -5.36
N SER A 34 -10.26 -17.22 -6.28
CA SER A 34 -9.62 -17.12 -7.60
C SER A 34 -10.29 -16.08 -8.50
N GLY A 35 -9.50 -15.48 -9.40
CA GLY A 35 -9.96 -14.60 -10.47
C GLY A 35 -9.89 -13.11 -10.15
N ARG A 36 -9.09 -12.71 -9.15
CA ARG A 36 -8.97 -11.32 -8.71
C ARG A 36 -7.54 -11.01 -8.30
N THR A 37 -7.21 -9.72 -8.32
CA THR A 37 -5.98 -9.20 -7.73
C THR A 37 -6.31 -8.58 -6.38
N TYR A 38 -5.60 -8.95 -5.33
CA TYR A 38 -5.85 -8.49 -3.97
C TYR A 38 -4.71 -7.61 -3.44
N SER A 39 -5.07 -6.67 -2.57
CA SER A 39 -4.18 -6.08 -1.59
C SER A 39 -4.48 -6.72 -0.24
N VAL A 40 -3.51 -7.42 0.34
CA VAL A 40 -3.56 -7.88 1.73
C VAL A 40 -2.72 -6.93 2.55
N SER A 41 -3.33 -6.25 3.51
CA SER A 41 -2.64 -5.26 4.33
C SER A 41 -2.79 -5.56 5.81
N ALA A 42 -1.77 -5.23 6.60
CA ALA A 42 -1.83 -5.27 8.05
C ALA A 42 -1.68 -3.86 8.63
N ASN A 43 -2.57 -3.50 9.54
CA ASN A 43 -2.61 -2.19 10.20
C ASN A 43 -2.67 -2.35 11.72
N LYS A 44 -1.92 -1.50 12.41
CA LYS A 44 -1.97 -1.37 13.86
C LYS A 44 -1.63 0.07 14.26
N GLU A 45 -2.35 0.60 15.24
CA GLU A 45 -2.07 1.91 15.84
C GLU A 45 -0.61 2.03 16.30
N ALA A 46 0.01 3.19 16.03
CA ALA A 46 1.43 3.49 16.25
C ALA A 46 2.44 2.70 15.40
N TYR A 47 1.98 1.96 14.39
CA TYR A 47 2.83 1.28 13.41
C TYR A 47 2.50 1.73 11.99
N PHE A 48 3.49 1.72 11.10
CA PHE A 48 3.23 1.81 9.66
C PHE A 48 2.46 0.57 9.23
N PHE A 49 1.47 0.76 8.36
CA PHE A 49 0.82 -0.37 7.70
C PHE A 49 1.80 -1.04 6.74
N HIS A 50 1.53 -2.31 6.43
CA HIS A 50 2.25 -3.07 5.42
C HIS A 50 1.24 -3.70 4.48
N SER A 51 1.46 -3.54 3.17
CA SER A 51 0.60 -4.11 2.13
C SER A 51 1.40 -5.03 1.20
N GLU A 52 0.78 -6.10 0.75
CA GLU A 52 1.30 -6.99 -0.30
C GLU A 52 0.22 -7.23 -1.36
N LYS A 53 0.61 -7.21 -2.63
CA LYS A 53 -0.24 -7.60 -3.75
C LYS A 53 -0.22 -9.10 -3.94
N PHE A 54 -1.41 -9.68 -4.16
CA PHE A 54 -1.59 -11.09 -4.53
C PHE A 54 -2.42 -11.16 -5.82
N ASP A 55 -1.82 -11.65 -6.89
CA ASP A 55 -2.54 -12.00 -8.11
C ASP A 55 -2.99 -13.47 -8.01
N VAL A 56 -4.31 -13.70 -8.00
CA VAL A 56 -4.89 -15.03 -7.91
C VAL A 56 -5.67 -15.30 -9.20
N PRO A 57 -5.09 -15.97 -10.21
CA PRO A 57 -5.76 -16.21 -11.48
C PRO A 57 -6.98 -17.10 -11.32
N THR A 58 -7.92 -17.06 -12.27
CA THR A 58 -9.10 -17.95 -12.28
C THR A 58 -8.75 -19.44 -12.33
N THR A 59 -7.56 -19.77 -12.83
CA THR A 59 -7.02 -21.13 -12.90
C THR A 59 -6.29 -21.56 -11.64
N ALA A 60 -6.15 -20.67 -10.64
CA ALA A 60 -5.45 -20.96 -9.40
C ALA A 60 -6.10 -22.18 -8.71
N GLN A 61 -5.25 -23.15 -8.37
CA GLN A 61 -5.64 -24.24 -7.50
C GLN A 61 -5.53 -23.80 -6.04
N TYR A 62 -6.19 -24.53 -5.15
CA TYR A 62 -6.04 -24.30 -3.72
C TYR A 62 -4.57 -24.42 -3.31
N GLN A 63 -4.07 -23.38 -2.62
CA GLN A 63 -2.77 -23.40 -1.98
C GLN A 63 -2.84 -22.67 -0.65
N GLU A 64 -1.99 -23.08 0.29
CA GLU A 64 -1.75 -22.36 1.51
C GLU A 64 -0.42 -21.60 1.39
N ILE A 65 -0.44 -20.31 1.71
CA ILE A 65 0.77 -19.48 1.77
C ILE A 65 0.94 -19.00 3.20
N THR A 66 2.09 -19.30 3.81
CA THR A 66 2.47 -18.68 5.08
C THR A 66 3.19 -17.37 4.82
N LYS A 67 2.64 -16.26 5.32
CA LYS A 67 3.24 -14.92 5.24
C LYS A 67 3.37 -14.30 6.62
N ASN A 68 4.60 -14.02 7.02
CA ASN A 68 4.89 -13.30 8.24
C ASN A 68 4.99 -11.81 7.92
N ILE A 69 4.01 -11.03 8.39
CA ILE A 69 4.01 -9.57 8.23
C ILE A 69 4.58 -8.94 9.49
N GLN A 70 5.68 -8.22 9.34
CA GLN A 70 6.31 -7.48 10.43
C GLN A 70 6.03 -5.99 10.28
N LEU A 71 5.22 -5.46 11.20
CA LEU A 71 4.91 -4.03 11.24
C LEU A 71 6.06 -3.26 11.89
N LYS A 72 6.39 -2.10 11.32
CA LYS A 72 7.40 -1.19 11.86
C LYS A 72 6.74 -0.09 12.69
N PRO A 73 7.25 0.22 13.90
CA PRO A 73 6.71 1.32 14.70
C PRO A 73 6.94 2.67 13.99
N ILE A 74 6.06 3.63 14.26
CA ILE A 74 6.17 4.99 13.75
C ILE A 74 7.13 5.76 14.66
N GLU A 75 8.30 6.09 14.12
CA GLU A 75 9.35 6.82 14.84
C GLU A 75 10.04 7.82 13.91
N LYS A 76 10.66 8.86 14.49
CA LYS A 76 11.35 9.89 13.70
C LYS A 76 12.48 9.27 12.88
N GLY A 77 12.48 9.55 11.57
CA GLY A 77 13.50 9.05 10.64
C GLY A 77 13.26 7.61 10.16
N ALA A 78 12.15 6.97 10.57
CA ALA A 78 11.76 5.68 10.03
C ALA A 78 11.44 5.78 8.53
N LYS A 79 11.72 4.70 7.81
CA LYS A 79 11.46 4.56 6.37
C LYS A 79 10.59 3.33 6.11
N VAL A 80 9.55 3.51 5.30
CA VAL A 80 8.64 2.45 4.85
C VAL A 80 8.48 2.53 3.33
N VAL A 81 8.17 1.41 2.71
CA VAL A 81 7.87 1.31 1.28
C VAL A 81 6.37 1.11 1.12
N LEU A 82 5.75 1.88 0.24
CA LEU A 82 4.37 1.65 -0.20
C LEU A 82 4.40 0.72 -1.40
N ASN A 83 4.01 -0.55 -1.22
CA ASN A 83 4.24 -1.60 -2.21
C ASN A 83 3.22 -1.57 -3.36
N ASN A 84 2.02 -1.04 -3.13
CA ASN A 84 0.90 -1.09 -4.07
C ASN A 84 0.66 0.25 -4.78
N ILE A 85 1.74 0.96 -5.12
CA ILE A 85 1.71 2.18 -5.93
C ILE A 85 2.16 1.84 -7.35
N PHE A 86 1.24 1.99 -8.30
CA PHE A 86 1.42 1.64 -9.70
C PHE A 86 1.26 2.85 -10.62
N PHE A 87 2.01 2.84 -11.72
CA PHE A 87 1.98 3.91 -12.72
C PHE A 87 1.72 3.32 -14.11
N GLU A 88 1.11 4.12 -14.99
CA GLU A 88 1.10 3.77 -16.42
C GLU A 88 2.53 3.60 -16.95
N THR A 89 2.72 2.65 -17.87
CA THR A 89 4.04 2.33 -18.43
C THR A 89 4.74 3.56 -18.98
N GLY A 90 5.96 3.81 -18.51
CA GLY A 90 6.79 4.95 -18.92
C GLY A 90 6.28 6.33 -18.45
N LYS A 91 5.27 6.39 -17.58
CA LYS A 91 4.65 7.65 -17.11
C LYS A 91 4.66 7.77 -15.59
N ALA A 92 4.34 8.98 -15.13
CA ALA A 92 4.05 9.31 -13.75
C ALA A 92 2.54 9.33 -13.42
N THR A 93 1.69 8.93 -14.37
CA THR A 93 0.24 8.82 -14.14
C THR A 93 -0.05 7.64 -13.21
N LEU A 94 -0.59 7.91 -12.02
CA LEU A 94 -1.03 6.90 -11.06
C LEU A 94 -2.20 6.09 -11.65
N THR A 95 -2.18 4.77 -11.47
CA THR A 95 -3.33 3.93 -11.82
C THR A 95 -4.42 4.02 -10.74
N SER A 96 -5.65 3.64 -11.08
CA SER A 96 -6.75 3.55 -10.11
C SER A 96 -6.42 2.60 -8.94
N GLN A 97 -5.73 1.49 -9.21
CA GLN A 97 -5.33 0.50 -8.19
C GLN A 97 -4.46 1.12 -7.08
N SER A 98 -3.70 2.17 -7.40
CA SER A 98 -2.82 2.85 -6.44
C SER A 98 -3.58 3.62 -5.37
N ARG A 99 -4.83 4.02 -5.66
CA ARG A 99 -5.66 4.80 -4.72
C ARG A 99 -5.85 4.08 -3.40
N ILE A 100 -6.04 2.75 -3.45
CA ILE A 100 -6.22 1.89 -2.28
C ILE A 100 -5.03 1.97 -1.31
N GLU A 101 -3.80 2.09 -1.83
CA GLU A 101 -2.59 2.23 -1.00
C GLU A 101 -2.39 3.69 -0.53
N LEU A 102 -2.69 4.65 -1.40
CA LEU A 102 -2.59 6.08 -1.10
C LEU A 102 -3.58 6.52 -0.03
N GLU A 103 -4.80 5.97 -0.03
CA GLU A 103 -5.84 6.22 0.97
C GLU A 103 -5.43 5.68 2.35
N LYS A 104 -4.82 4.49 2.43
CA LYS A 104 -4.23 4.01 3.70
C LYS A 104 -3.14 4.93 4.24
N ALA A 105 -2.32 5.50 3.35
CA ALA A 105 -1.32 6.49 3.75
C ALA A 105 -1.99 7.79 4.23
N ILE A 106 -3.10 8.22 3.64
CA ILE A 106 -3.90 9.34 4.13
C ILE A 106 -4.44 9.04 5.53
N ASP A 107 -5.00 7.86 5.77
CA ASP A 107 -5.53 7.48 7.08
C ASP A 107 -4.43 7.42 8.15
N LEU A 108 -3.24 6.95 7.77
CA LEU A 108 -2.05 7.00 8.62
C LEU A 108 -1.67 8.45 8.97
N MET A 109 -1.62 9.34 7.98
CA MET A 109 -1.32 10.76 8.19
C MET A 109 -2.36 11.45 9.07
N LYS A 110 -3.66 11.20 8.83
CA LYS A 110 -4.76 11.75 9.63
C LYS A 110 -4.69 11.30 11.09
N SER A 111 -4.30 10.03 11.31
CA SER A 111 -4.11 9.48 12.66
C SER A 111 -2.84 9.99 13.36
N ASN A 112 -1.92 10.61 12.62
CA ASN A 112 -0.64 11.12 13.11
C ASN A 112 -0.40 12.56 12.60
N PRO A 113 -1.15 13.56 13.08
CA PRO A 113 -1.20 14.90 12.47
C PRO A 113 0.11 15.70 12.55
N THR A 114 1.05 15.28 13.39
CA THR A 114 2.39 15.89 13.51
C THR A 114 3.44 15.24 12.61
N MET A 115 3.06 14.18 11.88
CA MET A 115 3.94 13.48 10.94
C MET A 115 4.29 14.37 9.76
N VAL A 116 5.56 14.38 9.39
CA VAL A 116 6.06 14.99 8.15
C VAL A 116 6.60 13.87 7.28
N ILE A 117 6.14 13.79 6.03
CA ILE A 117 6.49 12.72 5.10
C ILE A 117 7.35 13.26 3.96
N GLU A 118 8.39 12.51 3.63
CA GLU A 118 9.13 12.64 2.39
C GLU A 118 8.76 11.48 1.46
N VAL A 119 8.47 11.77 0.20
CA VAL A 119 8.13 10.76 -0.81
C VAL A 119 9.32 10.60 -1.76
N GLY A 120 9.87 9.39 -1.81
CA GLY A 120 10.85 8.99 -2.81
C GLY A 120 10.24 8.05 -3.85
N GLY A 121 10.54 8.28 -5.12
CA GLY A 121 10.24 7.34 -6.20
C GLY A 121 11.49 6.54 -6.55
N HIS A 122 11.36 5.23 -6.75
CA HIS A 122 12.41 4.39 -7.30
C HIS A 122 11.99 3.93 -8.70
N THR A 123 12.83 4.18 -9.70
CA THR A 123 12.74 3.53 -11.02
C THR A 123 13.75 2.40 -11.09
N ASP A 124 13.52 1.48 -12.02
CA ASP A 124 14.52 0.49 -12.40
C ASP A 124 15.73 1.16 -13.06
N ASN A 125 16.87 0.49 -12.99
CA ASN A 125 18.15 0.95 -13.55
C ASN A 125 18.32 0.56 -15.03
N VAL A 126 17.22 0.25 -15.72
CA VAL A 126 17.24 -0.14 -17.14
C VAL A 126 16.93 1.10 -17.98
N GLY A 127 17.82 1.45 -18.92
CA GLY A 127 17.63 2.61 -19.81
C GLY A 127 18.50 3.81 -19.44
N ASP A 128 18.06 5.01 -19.80
CA ASP A 128 18.80 6.26 -19.60
C ASP A 128 18.65 6.77 -18.15
N ASP A 129 19.79 6.98 -17.48
CA ASP A 129 19.82 7.38 -16.06
C ASP A 129 19.12 8.73 -15.82
N ALA A 130 19.28 9.70 -16.74
CA ALA A 130 18.65 11.01 -16.60
C ALA A 130 17.13 10.92 -16.75
N PHE A 131 16.64 10.07 -17.67
CA PHE A 131 15.23 9.76 -17.82
C PHE A 131 14.68 9.07 -16.57
N ASN A 132 15.36 8.05 -16.04
CA ASN A 132 14.94 7.31 -14.84
C ASN A 132 14.91 8.21 -13.59
N MET A 133 15.88 9.11 -13.44
CA MET A 133 15.87 10.12 -12.38
C MET A 133 14.69 11.08 -12.51
N LYS A 134 14.45 11.61 -13.71
CA LYS A 134 13.31 12.51 -13.97
C LYS A 134 11.99 11.80 -13.70
N LEU A 135 11.82 10.56 -14.18
CA LEU A 135 10.62 9.76 -13.99
C LEU A 135 10.38 9.44 -12.51
N SER A 136 11.43 9.12 -11.76
CA SER A 136 11.35 8.90 -10.30
C SER A 136 10.84 10.13 -9.57
N HIS A 137 11.38 11.30 -9.90
CA HIS A 137 10.96 12.57 -9.32
C HIS A 137 9.52 12.92 -9.71
N ASP A 138 9.14 12.74 -10.98
CA ASP A 138 7.79 13.00 -11.47
C ASP A 138 6.76 12.07 -10.78
N ARG A 139 7.11 10.80 -10.54
CA ARG A 139 6.26 9.84 -9.80
C ARG A 139 6.08 10.23 -8.34
N ALA A 140 7.16 10.63 -7.66
CA ALA A 140 7.07 11.13 -6.29
C ALA A 140 6.19 12.38 -6.21
N LYS A 141 6.31 13.28 -7.20
CA LYS A 141 5.45 14.47 -7.33
C LYS A 141 3.98 14.08 -7.50
N SER A 142 3.65 13.11 -8.35
CA SER A 142 2.27 12.66 -8.56
C SER A 142 1.64 12.09 -7.29
N VAL A 143 2.39 11.35 -6.47
CA VAL A 143 1.92 10.87 -5.16
C VAL A 143 1.64 12.03 -4.21
N ARG A 144 2.57 12.99 -4.11
CA ARG A 144 2.39 14.19 -3.28
C ARG A 144 1.17 15.00 -3.73
N ASP A 145 1.02 15.22 -5.03
CA ASP A 145 -0.07 16.02 -5.59
C ASP A 145 -1.43 15.33 -5.32
N TYR A 146 -1.50 14.00 -5.44
CA TYR A 146 -2.69 13.23 -5.03
C TYR A 146 -3.07 13.46 -3.57
N TRP A 147 -2.11 13.34 -2.64
CA TRP A 147 -2.38 13.58 -1.22
C TRP A 147 -2.77 15.02 -0.92
N TRP A 148 -2.15 15.99 -1.61
CA TRP A 148 -2.51 17.40 -1.46
C TRP A 148 -3.99 17.65 -1.84
N GLU A 149 -4.42 17.10 -2.97
CA GLU A 149 -5.81 17.20 -3.44
C GLU A 149 -6.79 16.54 -2.47
N GLU A 150 -6.54 15.30 -2.06
CA GLU A 150 -7.47 14.55 -1.20
C GLU A 150 -7.50 15.07 0.25
N VAL A 151 -6.40 15.61 0.78
CA VAL A 151 -6.34 16.07 2.19
C VAL A 151 -6.80 17.52 2.35
N LEU A 152 -6.44 18.41 1.42
CA LEU A 152 -6.67 19.85 1.59
C LEU A 152 -7.82 20.41 0.75
N VAL A 153 -8.14 19.79 -0.40
CA VAL A 153 -9.19 20.29 -1.30
C VAL A 153 -10.55 19.62 -1.00
N ARG A 154 -10.53 18.43 -0.40
CA ARG A 154 -11.74 17.68 -0.02
C ARG A 154 -11.72 17.30 1.47
N PRO A 155 -11.88 18.26 2.40
CA PRO A 155 -12.14 17.91 3.79
C PRO A 155 -13.47 17.15 3.84
N GLY A 156 -13.40 15.89 4.27
CA GLY A 156 -14.57 15.01 4.40
C GLY A 156 -15.61 15.51 5.39
#